data_AF-A0A0F2P3J9-F1
#
_entry.id   AF-A0A0F2P3J9-F1
#
_cell.length_a   1.000
_cell.length_b   1.000
_cell.length_c   1.000
_cell.angle_alpha   90.00
_cell.angle_beta   90.00
_cell.angle_gamma   90.00
#
_symmetry.space_group_name_H-M   'P 1'
#
loop_
_entity.id
_entity.type
_entity.pdbx_description
1 polymer ?
#
loop_
_entity_poly.entity_id
_entity_poly.type
_entity_poly.pdbx_seq_one_letter_code
_entity_poly.pdbx_strand_id
1 'polypeptide(L)'
;MSHAKDGLYVASNGVVQHIGPETDAAWARFELLVRDDFDHMHCDDTFDDLKLRARFSKVDQGLLRDWMAIAAHRAETAVLPDATGPTR
;
A
#
# COMPACT_ATOMS: atom_id res chain seq x y z
N MET A 1 -12.21 -13.95 -2.09
CA MET A 1 -11.32 -14.02 -0.91
C MET A 1 -11.63 -12.77 -0.12
N SER A 2 -12.34 -12.89 0.99
CA SER A 2 -12.89 -11.76 1.74
C SER A 2 -11.80 -11.16 2.62
N HIS A 3 -11.13 -10.08 2.18
CA HIS A 3 -10.17 -9.35 3.02
C HIS A 3 -10.85 -8.41 4.05
N ALA A 4 -12.17 -8.50 4.22
CA ALA A 4 -12.97 -7.47 4.88
C ALA A 4 -13.10 -7.58 6.42
N LYS A 5 -12.33 -8.39 7.16
CA LYS A 5 -12.47 -8.44 8.64
C LYS A 5 -11.19 -8.53 9.50
N ASP A 6 -10.02 -8.55 8.90
CA ASP A 6 -8.76 -8.42 9.63
C ASP A 6 -8.06 -7.16 9.14
N GLY A 7 -8.55 -5.99 9.56
CA GLY A 7 -7.83 -4.74 9.37
C GLY A 7 -6.42 -4.93 9.92
N LEU A 8 -5.41 -4.75 9.08
CA LEU A 8 -4.04 -4.89 9.54
C LEU A 8 -3.68 -3.59 10.25
N TYR A 9 -3.24 -3.69 11.50
CA TYR A 9 -2.87 -2.53 12.30
C TYR A 9 -1.40 -2.61 12.68
N VAL A 10 -0.71 -1.47 12.63
CA VAL A 10 0.64 -1.34 13.20
C VAL A 10 0.56 -0.54 14.49
N ALA A 11 1.13 -1.10 15.56
CA ALA A 11 1.32 -0.37 16.81
C ALA A 11 2.72 0.29 16.78
N SER A 12 2.76 1.59 16.50
CA SER A 12 4.00 2.38 16.46
C SER A 12 3.97 3.45 17.55
N ASN A 13 4.99 3.50 18.42
CA ASN A 13 5.12 4.47 19.51
C ASN A 13 3.87 4.59 20.43
N GLY A 14 3.21 3.47 20.72
CA GLY A 14 2.02 3.44 21.57
C GLY A 14 0.72 3.87 20.86
N VAL A 15 0.78 4.19 19.58
CA VAL A 15 -0.39 4.51 18.75
C VAL A 15 -0.66 3.38 17.76
N VAL A 16 -1.91 2.90 17.75
CA VAL A 16 -2.38 1.91 16.78
C VAL A 16 -2.84 2.64 15.53
N GLN A 17 -2.24 2.32 14.39
CA GLN A 17 -2.58 2.91 13.09
C GLN A 17 -3.10 1.83 12.15
N HIS A 18 -4.13 2.16 11.37
CA HIS A 18 -4.66 1.30 10.31
C HIS A 18 -3.68 1.27 9.12
N ILE A 19 -3.44 0.08 8.57
CA ILE A 19 -2.60 -0.15 7.40
C ILE A 19 -3.53 -0.34 6.20
N GLY A 20 -3.27 0.43 5.13
CA GLY A 20 -4.01 0.32 3.88
C GLY A 20 -5.40 0.97 3.88
N PRO A 21 -6.11 0.89 2.76
CA PRO A 21 -7.42 1.50 2.61
C PRO A 21 -8.55 0.71 3.29
N GLU A 22 -9.70 1.34 3.50
CA GLU A 22 -10.84 0.72 4.21
C GLU A 22 -11.63 -0.29 3.37
N THR A 23 -11.46 -0.27 2.04
CA THR A 23 -12.25 -1.08 1.11
C THR A 23 -11.39 -2.03 0.29
N ASP A 24 -11.93 -3.22 0.03
CA ASP A 24 -11.28 -4.27 -0.77
C ASP A 24 -10.94 -3.79 -2.20
N ALA A 25 -11.83 -3.01 -2.82
CA ALA A 25 -11.59 -2.43 -4.13
C ALA A 25 -10.42 -1.43 -4.15
N ALA A 26 -10.28 -0.62 -3.10
CA ALA A 26 -9.15 0.29 -2.96
C ALA A 26 -7.86 -0.49 -2.68
N TRP A 27 -7.92 -1.57 -1.88
CA TRP A 27 -6.79 -2.47 -1.66
C TRP A 27 -6.28 -3.06 -2.97
N ALA A 28 -7.17 -3.64 -3.78
CA ALA A 28 -6.80 -4.20 -5.08
C ALA A 28 -6.17 -3.15 -6.00
N ARG A 29 -6.73 -1.94 -6.03
CA ARG A 29 -6.16 -0.82 -6.80
C ARG A 29 -4.77 -0.44 -6.31
N PHE A 30 -4.59 -0.32 -5.00
CA PHE A 30 -3.32 0.10 -4.40
C PHE A 30 -2.25 -0.96 -4.60
N GLU A 31 -2.59 -2.23 -4.39
CA GLU A 31 -1.70 -3.36 -4.67
C GLU A 31 -1.21 -3.31 -6.12
N LEU A 32 -2.11 -3.14 -7.10
CA LEU A 32 -1.71 -3.02 -8.50
C LEU A 32 -0.76 -1.83 -8.77
N LEU A 33 -0.90 -0.71 -8.05
CA LEU A 33 -0.08 0.48 -8.24
C LEU A 33 1.34 0.37 -7.67
N VAL A 34 1.56 -0.51 -6.70
CA VAL A 34 2.87 -0.66 -6.03
C VAL A 34 3.49 -2.04 -6.23
N ARG A 35 2.73 -3.01 -6.73
CA ARG A 35 3.23 -4.37 -6.96
C ARG A 35 4.40 -4.38 -7.94
N ASP A 36 4.30 -3.61 -9.02
CA ASP A 36 5.36 -3.51 -10.03
C ASP A 36 6.64 -2.91 -9.42
N ASP A 37 6.54 -1.78 -8.73
CA ASP A 37 7.69 -1.17 -8.03
C ASP A 37 8.26 -2.05 -6.92
N PHE A 38 7.40 -2.74 -6.17
CA PHE A 38 7.84 -3.64 -5.11
C PHE A 38 8.68 -4.78 -5.67
N ASP A 39 8.18 -5.43 -6.73
CA ASP A 39 8.84 -6.54 -7.42
C ASP A 39 10.17 -6.08 -8.08
N HIS A 40 10.16 -4.87 -8.67
CA HIS A 40 11.35 -4.23 -9.21
C HIS A 40 12.43 -3.98 -8.16
N MET A 41 12.05 -3.58 -6.95
CA MET A 41 12.99 -3.33 -5.84
C MET A 41 13.37 -4.61 -5.08
N HIS A 42 12.50 -5.62 -5.08
CA HIS A 42 12.67 -6.86 -4.33
C HIS A 42 12.49 -8.07 -5.23
N CYS A 43 13.49 -8.37 -6.05
CA CYS A 43 13.48 -9.51 -6.98
C CYS A 43 13.24 -10.89 -6.31
N ASP A 44 13.55 -11.02 -5.02
CA ASP A 44 13.38 -12.27 -4.24
C ASP A 44 12.09 -12.27 -3.40
N ASP A 45 11.38 -11.14 -3.35
CA ASP A 45 10.24 -10.95 -2.44
C ASP A 45 9.00 -10.52 -3.20
N THR A 46 7.83 -10.95 -2.72
CA THR A 46 6.57 -10.55 -3.36
C THR A 46 5.74 -9.74 -2.40
N PHE A 47 4.91 -8.86 -2.96
CA PHE A 47 3.97 -8.09 -2.15
C PHE A 47 3.00 -8.99 -1.37
N ASP A 48 2.72 -10.20 -1.87
CA ASP A 48 1.90 -11.18 -1.14
C ASP A 48 2.62 -11.76 0.08
N ASP A 49 3.91 -12.10 -0.07
CA ASP A 49 4.73 -12.55 1.06
C ASP A 49 4.86 -11.46 2.12
N LEU A 50 5.07 -10.20 1.72
CA LEU A 50 5.07 -9.06 2.63
C LEU A 50 3.78 -8.99 3.47
N LYS A 51 2.59 -9.17 2.84
CA LYS A 51 1.31 -9.19 3.58
C LYS A 51 1.26 -10.32 4.59
N LEU A 52 1.76 -11.52 4.25
CA LEU A 52 1.81 -12.66 5.15
C LEU A 52 2.74 -12.39 6.34
N ARG A 53 3.94 -11.85 6.09
CA ARG A 53 4.93 -11.52 7.13
C ARG A 53 4.46 -10.36 8.03
N ALA A 54 3.77 -9.38 7.47
CA ALA A 54 3.19 -8.26 8.21
C ALA A 54 2.13 -8.69 9.24
N ARG A 55 1.65 -9.94 9.22
CA ARG A 55 0.79 -10.46 10.29
C ARG A 55 1.55 -10.70 11.60
N PHE A 56 2.86 -10.93 11.53
CA PHE A 56 3.68 -11.36 12.67
C PHE A 56 4.78 -10.37 13.03
N SER A 57 5.20 -9.52 12.09
CA SER A 57 6.35 -8.63 12.26
C SER A 57 5.93 -7.16 12.19
N LYS A 58 6.26 -6.40 13.25
CA LYS A 58 6.03 -4.94 13.29
C LYS A 58 6.86 -4.19 12.24
N VAL A 59 8.01 -4.74 11.85
CA VAL A 59 8.86 -4.16 10.81
C VAL A 59 8.17 -4.29 9.45
N ASP A 60 7.67 -5.49 9.12
CA ASP A 60 6.92 -5.73 7.89
C ASP A 60 5.58 -4.99 7.88
N GLN A 61 4.93 -4.81 9.05
CA GLN A 61 3.75 -3.93 9.18
C GLN A 61 4.06 -2.48 8.83
N GLY A 62 5.20 -1.96 9.29
CA GLY A 62 5.68 -0.63 8.93
C GLY A 62 5.92 -0.53 7.43
N LEU A 63 6.64 -1.49 6.85
CA LEU A 63 6.94 -1.54 5.43
C LEU A 63 5.66 -1.59 4.58
N LEU A 64 4.70 -2.44 4.93
CA LEU A 64 3.42 -2.53 4.24
C LEU A 64 2.63 -1.21 4.33
N ARG A 65 2.66 -0.53 5.48
CA ARG A 65 2.05 0.79 5.64
C ARG A 65 2.67 1.83 4.71
N ASP A 66 3.99 1.91 4.64
CA ASP A 66 4.68 2.86 3.78
C ASP A 66 4.34 2.61 2.30
N TRP A 67 4.30 1.35 1.86
CA TRP A 67 3.86 1.00 0.51
C TRP A 67 2.41 1.40 0.23
N MET A 68 1.49 1.19 1.18
CA MET A 68 0.10 1.65 1.03
C MET A 68 -0.02 3.18 0.97
N ALA A 69 0.84 3.92 1.68
CA ALA A 69 0.87 5.38 1.59
C ALA A 69 1.37 5.86 0.22
N ILE A 70 2.39 5.20 -0.33
CA ILE A 70 2.87 5.46 -1.71
C ILE A 70 1.76 5.16 -2.72
N ALA A 71 1.06 4.04 -2.56
CA ALA A 71 -0.05 3.65 -3.42
C ALA A 71 -1.18 4.70 -3.39
N ALA A 72 -1.52 5.21 -2.21
CA ALA A 72 -2.51 6.26 -2.04
C ALA A 72 -2.10 7.53 -2.79
N HIS A 73 -0.87 8.01 -2.59
CA HIS A 73 -0.37 9.20 -3.26
C HIS A 73 -0.38 9.07 -4.80
N ARG A 74 -0.04 7.88 -5.30
CA ARG A 74 -0.11 7.56 -6.73
C ARG A 74 -1.54 7.47 -7.24
N ALA A 75 -2.46 6.92 -6.46
CA ALA A 75 -3.87 6.88 -6.82
C ALA A 75 -4.47 8.29 -6.92
N GLU A 76 -4.10 9.20 -6.02
CA GLU A 76 -4.47 10.61 -6.08
C GLU A 76 -3.88 11.30 -7.32
N THR A 77 -2.59 11.07 -7.61
CA THR A 77 -1.92 11.63 -8.79
C THR A 77 -2.48 11.09 -10.10
N ALA A 78 -2.85 9.80 -10.15
CA ALA A 78 -3.46 9.18 -11.32
C ALA A 78 -4.92 9.62 -11.55
N VAL A 79 -5.60 10.14 -10.52
CA VAL A 79 -6.94 10.75 -10.63
C VAL A 79 -6.88 12.18 -11.16
N LEU A 80 -5.69 12.78 -11.31
CA LEU A 80 -5.48 14.05 -12.00
C LEU A 80 -5.04 13.84 -13.46
N PRO A 81 -5.97 13.66 -14.42
CA PRO A 81 -5.72 14.04 -15.80
C PRO A 81 -6.16 15.50 -16.03
N ASP A 82 -5.20 16.32 -16.48
CA ASP A 82 -5.37 17.64 -17.11
C ASP A 82 -5.69 18.87 -16.23
N ALA A 83 -4.66 19.69 -15.98
CA ALA A 83 -4.67 21.10 -16.38
C ALA A 83 -3.26 21.67 -16.33
N THR A 84 -2.82 22.23 -17.46
CA THR A 84 -1.61 23.06 -17.66
C THR A 84 -0.37 22.30 -18.14
N GLY A 85 -0.41 21.92 -19.42
CA GLY A 85 0.81 21.94 -20.23
C GLY A 85 1.39 23.36 -20.29
N PRO A 86 2.72 23.53 -20.37
CA PRO A 86 3.32 24.85 -20.48
C PRO A 86 3.05 25.40 -21.89
N THR A 87 2.35 26.54 -21.97
CA THR A 87 2.39 27.37 -23.18
C THR A 87 3.81 27.91 -23.33
N ARG A 88 4.41 27.46 -24.44
CA ARG A 88 5.67 27.90 -25.06
C ARG A 88 5.97 29.38 -24.96
#